data_AF-A0A536X5S0-F1
#
_entry.id   AF-A0A536X5S0-F1
#
_cell.length_a   1.000
_cell.length_b   1.000
_cell.length_c   1.000
_cell.angle_alpha   90.00
_cell.angle_beta   90.00
_cell.angle_gamma   90.00
#
_symmetry.space_group_name_H-M   'P 1'
#
loop_
_entity.id
_entity.type
_entity.pdbx_description
1 polymer ?
#
loop_
_entity_poly.entity_id
_entity_poly.type
_entity_poly.pdbx_seq_one_letter_code
_entity_poly.pdbx_strand_id
1 'polypeptide(L)' 'RSTDEEKQSQLQRLADFQARNAKVAPAALERLKRAVIDNGNVFAELIKTVRVCSLGQITRTLFEVGGEYRRSM' A
#
# COMPACT_ATOMS: atom_id res chain seq x y z
N ARG A 1 9.11 16.14 -18.10
CA ARG A 1 9.99 15.83 -16.95
C ARG A 1 9.47 16.63 -15.76
N SER A 2 9.53 16.10 -14.54
CA SER A 2 9.07 16.83 -13.36
C SER A 2 10.11 17.81 -12.83
N THR A 3 9.65 18.86 -12.16
CA THR A 3 10.50 19.82 -11.44
C THR A 3 10.90 19.27 -10.06
N ASP A 4 11.83 19.94 -9.40
CA ASP A 4 12.21 19.55 -8.04
C ASP A 4 11.13 19.94 -7.02
N GLU A 5 10.39 21.04 -7.22
CA GLU A 5 9.25 21.37 -6.36
C GLU A 5 8.15 20.30 -6.43
N GLU A 6 7.88 19.76 -7.62
CA GLU A 6 6.90 18.69 -7.80
C GLU A 6 7.31 17.42 -7.03
N LYS A 7 8.60 17.06 -7.05
CA LYS A 7 9.11 15.91 -6.27
C LYS A 7 8.97 16.14 -4.78
N GLN A 8 9.36 17.32 -4.27
CA GLN A 8 9.24 17.65 -2.85
C GLN A 8 7.78 17.67 -2.41
N SER A 9 6.88 18.21 -3.24
CA SER A 9 5.43 18.17 -3.01
C SER A 9 4.91 16.74 -2.86
N GLN A 10 5.35 15.80 -3.71
CA GLN A 10 4.96 14.40 -3.59
C GLN A 10 5.46 13.74 -2.30
N LEU A 11 6.69 14.04 -1.87
CA LEU A 11 7.25 13.53 -0.62
C LEU A 11 6.47 14.06 0.59
N GLN A 12 6.18 15.37 0.62
CA GLN A 12 5.42 15.98 1.71
C GLN A 12 4.00 15.39 1.80
N ARG A 13 3.30 15.31 0.66
CA ARG A 13 1.94 14.74 0.60
C ARG A 13 1.90 13.28 1.05
N LEU A 14 2.94 12.51 0.74
CA LEU A 14 3.08 11.13 1.18
C LEU A 14 3.26 11.06 2.71
N ALA A 15 4.19 11.85 3.25
CA ALA A 15 4.44 11.91 4.69
C ALA A 15 3.18 12.33 5.47
N ASP A 16 2.48 13.37 5.01
CA ASP A 16 1.24 13.85 5.63
C ASP A 16 0.12 12.81 5.56
N PHE A 17 0.01 12.09 4.44
CA PHE A 17 -0.96 11.01 4.30
C PHE A 17 -0.66 9.85 5.26
N GLN A 18 0.62 9.46 5.40
CA GLN A 18 1.03 8.40 6.31
C GLN A 18 0.84 8.80 7.78
N ALA A 19 1.20 10.03 8.15
CA ALA A 19 1.03 10.55 9.50
C ALA A 19 -0.45 10.58 9.91
N ARG A 20 -1.33 11.09 9.04
CA ARG A 20 -2.79 11.13 9.30
C ARG A 20 -3.40 9.75 9.51
N ASN A 21 -2.87 8.72 8.85
CA ASN A 21 -3.41 7.36 8.88
C ASN A 21 -2.63 6.39 9.78
N ALA A 22 -1.58 6.86 10.48
CA ALA A 22 -0.64 5.99 11.20
C ALA A 22 -1.31 5.02 12.19
N LYS A 23 -2.43 5.43 12.81
CA LYS A 23 -3.17 4.61 13.78
C LYS A 23 -4.00 3.50 13.12
N VAL A 24 -4.47 3.70 11.89
CA VAL A 24 -5.42 2.79 11.22
C VAL A 24 -4.77 1.97 10.11
N ALA A 25 -3.66 2.45 9.53
CA ALA A 25 -2.95 1.78 8.47
C ALA A 25 -2.49 0.36 8.84
N PRO A 26 -1.89 0.09 10.03
CA PRO A 26 -1.45 -1.26 10.37
C PRO A 26 -2.59 -2.29 10.32
N ALA A 27 -3.75 -1.94 10.89
CA ALA A 27 -4.91 -2.83 10.89
C ALA A 27 -5.50 -3.04 9.48
N ALA A 28 -5.43 -2.05 8.59
CA ALA A 28 -5.86 -2.19 7.20
C ALA A 28 -4.92 -3.10 6.40
N LEU A 29 -3.61 -2.95 6.56
CA LEU A 29 -2.62 -3.83 5.92
C LEU A 29 -2.76 -5.28 6.39
N GLU A 30 -3.01 -5.51 7.68
CA GLU A 30 -3.26 -6.85 8.20
C GLU A 30 -4.53 -7.49 7.62
N ARG A 31 -5.60 -6.72 7.42
CA ARG A 31 -6.81 -7.24 6.74
C ARG A 31 -6.53 -7.59 5.28
N LEU A 32 -5.78 -6.75 4.57
CA LEU A 32 -5.38 -7.03 3.19
C LEU A 32 -4.53 -8.30 3.12
N LYS A 33 -3.59 -8.47 4.06
CA LYS A 33 -2.75 -9.67 4.18
C LYS A 33 -3.58 -10.93 4.40
N ARG A 34 -4.53 -10.87 5.33
CA ARG A 34 -5.48 -11.98 5.60
C ARG A 34 -6.33 -12.31 4.39
N ALA A 35 -6.82 -11.31 3.66
CA ALA A 35 -7.60 -11.55 2.44
C ALA A 35 -6.81 -12.37 1.40
N VAL A 36 -5.48 -12.23 1.33
CA VAL A 36 -4.63 -13.08 0.48
C VAL A 36 -4.47 -14.48 1.09
N ILE A 37 -4.11 -14.59 2.38
CA ILE A 37 -3.87 -15.87 3.06
C ILE A 37 -5.12 -16.75 3.05
N ASP A 38 -6.28 -16.15 3.26
CA ASP A 38 -7.58 -16.85 3.33
C ASP A 38 -8.18 -17.10 1.93
N ASN A 39 -7.43 -16.81 0.86
CA ASN A 39 -7.89 -16.89 -0.53
C ASN A 39 -9.21 -16.13 -0.78
N GLY A 40 -9.37 -14.99 -0.12
CA GLY A 40 -10.52 -14.10 -0.21
C GLY A 40 -10.43 -13.11 -1.37
N ASN A 41 -11.44 -12.26 -1.50
CA ASN A 41 -11.45 -11.22 -2.52
C ASN A 41 -10.53 -10.05 -2.14
N VAL A 42 -9.28 -10.11 -2.61
CA VAL A 42 -8.24 -9.10 -2.35
C VAL A 42 -8.65 -7.71 -2.86
N PHE A 43 -9.29 -7.63 -4.03
CA PHE A 43 -9.70 -6.35 -4.61
C PHE A 43 -10.76 -5.65 -3.75
N ALA A 44 -11.70 -6.40 -3.18
CA ALA A 44 -12.71 -5.85 -2.28
C ALA A 44 -12.09 -5.22 -1.02
N GLU A 45 -11.04 -5.84 -0.44
CA GLU A 45 -10.33 -5.25 0.70
C GLU A 45 -9.39 -4.11 0.26
N LEU A 46 -8.88 -4.14 -0.97
CA LEU A 46 -8.08 -3.07 -1.55
C LEU A 46 -8.85 -1.74 -1.59
N ILE A 47 -10.13 -1.74 -2.01
CA ILE A 47 -10.99 -0.54 -2.06
C ILE A 47 -11.08 0.18 -0.70
N LYS A 48 -10.99 -0.56 0.41
CA LYS A 48 -10.95 0.02 1.76
C LYS A 48 -9.54 0.46 2.13
N THR A 49 -8.55 -0.39 1.85
CA THR A 49 -7.15 -0.20 2.26
C THR A 49 -6.53 1.06 1.63
N VAL A 50 -6.84 1.35 0.37
CA VAL A 50 -6.32 2.54 -0.35
C VAL A 50 -6.73 3.88 0.28
N ARG A 51 -7.75 3.90 1.14
CA ARG A 51 -8.18 5.13 1.83
C ARG A 51 -7.19 5.55 2.92
N VAL A 52 -6.40 4.60 3.43
CA VAL A 52 -5.55 4.78 4.61
C VAL A 52 -4.10 4.30 4.44
N CYS A 53 -3.80 3.60 3.34
CA CYS A 53 -2.47 3.10 3.02
C CYS A 53 -2.00 3.61 1.66
N SER A 54 -0.73 4.01 1.57
CA SER A 54 -0.13 4.44 0.31
C SER A 54 0.13 3.24 -0.61
N LEU A 55 0.34 3.52 -1.90
CA LEU A 55 0.69 2.50 -2.89
C LEU A 55 1.88 1.64 -2.43
N GLY A 56 2.96 2.27 -1.95
CA GLY A 56 4.14 1.54 -1.49
C GLY A 56 3.89 0.65 -0.27
N GLN A 57 3.03 1.09 0.67
CA GLN A 57 2.65 0.25 1.82
C GLN A 57 1.89 -0.99 1.34
N ILE A 58 0.93 -0.81 0.43
CA ILE A 58 0.11 -1.89 -0.13
C ILE A 58 0.98 -2.89 -0.91
N THR A 59 1.82 -2.39 -1.84
CA THR A 59 2.68 -3.25 -2.66
C THR A 59 3.62 -4.09 -1.81
N ARG A 60 4.26 -3.50 -0.80
CA ARG A 60 5.16 -4.22 0.11
C ARG A 60 4.42 -5.31 0.88
N THR A 61 3.24 -5.01 1.41
CA THR A 61 2.41 -6.01 2.11
C THR A 61 2.01 -7.16 1.18
N LEU A 62 1.66 -6.88 -0.07
CA LEU A 62 1.32 -7.94 -1.03
C LEU A 62 2.52 -8.79 -1.44
N PHE A 63 3.73 -8.22 -1.51
CA PHE A 63 4.95 -9.00 -1.76
C PHE A 63 5.27 -10.01 -0.64
N GLU A 64 4.96 -9.68 0.62
CA GLU A 64 5.16 -10.59 1.75
C GLU A 64 4.28 -11.85 1.70
N VAL A 65 3.15 -11.82 0.99
CA VAL A 65 2.17 -12.93 0.96
C VAL A 65 1.89 -13.51 -0.42
N GLY A 66 2.00 -12.72 -1.48
CA GLY A 66 1.79 -13.15 -2.87
C GLY A 66 3.09 -13.45 -3.63
N GLY A 67 4.24 -13.12 -3.04
CA GLY A 67 5.53 -13.17 -3.69
C GLY A 67 5.75 -12.02 -4.69
N GLU A 68 6.99 -11.83 -5.09
CA GLU A 68 7.37 -10.89 -6.14
C GLU A 68 7.34 -11.57 -7.51
N TYR A 69 7.11 -10.79 -8.56
CA TYR A 69 7.20 -11.32 -9.92
C TYR A 69 8.61 -11.88 -10.17
N ARG A 70 8.68 -13.18 -10.44
CA ARG A 70 9.89 -13.85 -10.88
C ARG A 70 9.93 -13.86 -12.39
N ARG A 71 10.86 -13.11 -12.98
CA ARG A 71 11.17 -13.20 -14.42
C ARG A 71 11.65 -14.61 -14.73
N SER A 72 10.91 -15.34 -15.56
CA SER A 72 11.43 -16.51 -16.25
C SER A 72 12.28 -16.04 -17.42
N MET A 73 13.51 -16.55 -17.51
CA MET A 73 14.29 -16.50 -18.75
C MET A 73 13.77 -17.57 -19.71
#